data_AF-L0AWM5-F1
#
_entry.id   AF-L0AWM5-F1
#
_cell.length_a   1.000
_cell.length_b   1.000
_cell.length_c   1.000
_cell.angle_alpha   90.00
_cell.angle_beta   90.00
_cell.angle_gamma   90.00
#
_symmetry.space_group_name_H-M   'P 1'
#
loop_
_entity.id
_entity.type
_entity.pdbx_description
1 polymer ?
#
loop_
_entity_poly.entity_id
_entity_poly.type
_entity_poly.pdbx_seq_one_letter_code
_entity_poly.pdbx_strand_id
1 'polypeptide(L)'
;MNSPKRVLSTILVWMLVYYLLARRFHGIFELDEIDQKLMYYSESSFYLSYYYDIVESETWKDALSKMLHDNYTEHPKTIITFRRINIVQGLFIHSFGIAILFAITADFNDSMTSGIHFLGLFISNFQHKLISRISALPLRENFATPSIWCSILAIKGILSLNNERKWCYILFLSHIWSLLSWQFSIHVISTQIACIFALNILGLISNSLFRHILNIKSLALFVSTALMLFPLYNLTSLLTNVICSIHISLWVVNDEGIEADNFHSRVQKGVLTVIVFVFNHFLINRISRPDGHIFDMLFVKLGLSKETFDSLIYSLGVEFRMLAGFMFEMIKSTNIFYYLIPSIVTVLFCIIKVVYLKS
;
A
#
# COMPACT_ATOMS: atom_id res chain seq x y z
N MET A 1 2.94 -29.90 6.91
CA MET A 1 4.37 -30.14 6.59
C MET A 1 4.75 -29.22 5.44
N ASN A 2 5.61 -28.22 5.70
CA ASN A 2 5.99 -27.22 4.69
C ASN A 2 6.83 -27.86 3.59
N SER A 3 6.40 -27.73 2.33
CA SER A 3 7.17 -28.23 1.21
C SER A 3 8.50 -27.45 1.10
N PRO A 4 9.63 -28.10 0.79
CA PRO A 4 10.94 -27.45 0.68
C PRO A 4 10.96 -26.28 -0.33
N LYS A 5 10.03 -26.31 -1.30
CA LYS A 5 9.79 -25.22 -2.26
C LYS A 5 9.31 -23.92 -1.62
N ARG A 6 8.49 -23.99 -0.55
CA ARG A 6 8.00 -22.81 0.17
C ARG A 6 9.14 -22.10 0.93
N VAL A 7 9.97 -22.87 1.63
CA VAL A 7 11.12 -22.32 2.38
C VAL A 7 12.11 -21.60 1.45
N LEU A 8 12.44 -22.22 0.32
CA LEU A 8 13.32 -21.61 -0.68
C LEU A 8 12.75 -20.30 -1.25
N SER A 9 11.45 -20.26 -1.53
CA SER A 9 10.78 -19.05 -2.02
C SER A 9 10.82 -17.90 -0.98
N THR A 10 10.66 -18.21 0.30
CA THR A 10 10.72 -17.22 1.38
C THR A 10 12.14 -16.65 1.53
N ILE A 11 13.17 -17.49 1.46
CA ILE A 11 14.57 -17.05 1.52
C ILE A 11 14.93 -16.17 0.31
N LEU A 12 14.43 -16.50 -0.87
CA LEU A 12 14.65 -15.71 -2.09
C LEU A 12 13.97 -14.34 -2.04
N VAL A 13 12.70 -14.30 -1.61
CA VAL A 13 11.99 -13.03 -1.38
C VAL A 13 12.71 -12.22 -0.30
N TRP A 14 13.25 -12.87 0.73
CA TRP A 14 14.01 -12.20 1.77
C TRP A 14 15.27 -11.52 1.23
N MET A 15 16.10 -12.23 0.47
CA MET A 15 17.30 -11.65 -0.13
C MET A 15 16.96 -10.51 -1.09
N LEU A 16 15.89 -10.66 -1.88
CA LEU A 16 15.41 -9.61 -2.79
C LEU A 16 14.99 -8.35 -2.03
N VAL A 17 14.18 -8.47 -0.97
CA VAL A 17 13.71 -7.33 -0.18
C VAL A 17 14.87 -6.64 0.53
N TYR A 18 15.78 -7.41 1.14
CA TYR A 18 16.96 -6.86 1.78
C TYR A 18 17.82 -6.07 0.79
N TYR A 19 18.08 -6.64 -0.40
CA TYR A 19 18.84 -5.97 -1.45
C TYR A 19 18.15 -4.68 -1.94
N LEU A 20 16.84 -4.70 -2.17
CA LEU A 20 16.08 -3.51 -2.58
C LEU A 20 16.14 -2.40 -1.52
N LEU A 21 16.09 -2.75 -0.23
CA LEU A 21 16.24 -1.80 0.86
C LEU A 21 17.66 -1.24 0.94
N ALA A 22 18.68 -2.10 0.87
CA ALA A 22 20.09 -1.69 0.86
C ALA A 22 20.36 -0.72 -0.29
N ARG A 23 19.82 -0.99 -1.48
CA ARG A 23 19.95 -0.13 -2.66
C ARG A 23 19.21 1.20 -2.50
N ARG A 24 17.97 1.19 -2.00
CA ARG A 24 17.16 2.41 -1.88
C ARG A 24 17.80 3.45 -0.96
N PHE A 25 18.49 2.99 0.07
CA PHE A 25 19.03 3.86 1.12
C PHE A 25 20.57 3.89 1.11
N HIS A 26 21.21 3.33 0.08
CA HIS A 26 22.67 3.24 -0.03
C HIS A 26 23.35 4.59 0.17
N GLY A 27 22.91 5.64 -0.54
CA GLY A 27 23.50 6.98 -0.42
C GLY A 27 23.23 7.68 0.92
N ILE A 28 22.26 7.21 1.73
CA ILE A 28 22.06 7.71 3.09
C ILE A 28 22.96 6.93 4.07
N PHE A 29 23.13 5.62 3.86
CA PHE A 29 23.98 4.78 4.69
C PHE A 29 25.49 5.02 4.47
N GLU A 30 25.88 5.66 3.38
CA GLU A 30 27.26 6.09 3.11
C GLU A 30 27.64 7.42 3.80
N LEU A 31 26.66 8.18 4.28
CA LEU A 31 26.91 9.42 5.03
C LEU A 31 27.41 9.09 6.43
N ASP A 32 28.25 9.96 6.99
CA ASP A 32 28.63 9.88 8.40
C ASP A 32 27.41 10.05 9.31
N GLU A 33 27.45 9.48 10.51
CA GLU A 33 26.30 9.46 11.43
C GLU A 33 25.79 10.88 11.76
N ILE A 34 26.69 11.86 11.82
CA ILE A 34 26.35 13.27 12.05
C ILE A 34 25.57 13.83 10.87
N ASP A 35 26.00 13.56 9.64
CA ASP A 35 25.35 14.04 8.42
C ASP A 35 23.97 13.42 8.26
N GLN A 36 23.82 12.13 8.61
CA GLN A 36 22.51 11.46 8.64
C GLN A 36 21.53 12.14 9.61
N LYS A 37 22.00 12.59 10.78
CA LYS A 37 21.17 13.31 11.77
C LYS A 37 20.73 14.68 11.25
N LEU A 38 21.60 15.37 10.51
CA LEU A 38 21.33 16.70 9.95
C LEU A 38 20.36 16.68 8.76
N MET A 39 20.04 15.50 8.21
CA MET A 39 19.06 15.38 7.12
C MET A 39 17.62 15.66 7.57
N TYR A 40 17.31 15.56 8.85
CA TYR A 40 15.95 15.72 9.36
C TYR A 40 15.67 17.18 9.72
N TYR A 41 14.48 17.64 9.33
CA TYR A 41 14.00 18.97 9.61
C TYR A 41 12.56 18.94 10.14
N SER A 42 12.15 20.01 10.81
CA SER A 42 10.79 20.18 11.31
C SER A 42 10.36 19.06 12.29
N GLU A 43 9.18 18.46 12.09
CA GLU A 43 8.65 17.40 12.96
C GLU A 43 9.55 16.16 13.03
N SER A 44 10.21 15.83 11.91
CA SER A 44 11.10 14.66 11.85
C SER A 44 12.33 14.79 12.76
N SER A 45 12.88 16.00 12.91
CA SER A 45 13.99 16.24 13.85
C SER A 45 13.55 16.14 15.31
N PHE A 46 12.31 16.50 15.65
CA PHE A 46 11.80 16.29 17.00
C PHE A 46 11.65 14.81 17.34
N TYR A 47 11.12 13.99 16.42
CA TYR A 47 11.05 12.54 16.62
C TYR A 47 12.43 11.91 16.82
N LEU A 48 13.45 12.39 16.10
CA LEU A 48 14.83 11.93 16.28
C LEU A 48 15.40 12.37 17.64
N SER A 49 15.16 13.63 18.05
CA SER A 49 15.60 14.14 19.35
C SER A 49 15.03 13.31 20.50
N TYR A 50 13.71 13.07 20.50
CA TYR A 50 13.06 12.26 21.53
C TYR A 50 13.51 10.80 21.54
N TYR A 51 13.90 10.26 20.37
CA TYR A 51 14.50 8.94 20.31
C TYR A 51 15.84 8.90 21.07
N TYR A 52 16.72 9.89 20.86
CA TYR A 52 17.99 9.98 21.57
C TYR A 52 17.80 10.24 23.06
N ASP A 53 16.83 11.07 23.45
CA ASP A 53 16.50 11.27 24.87
C ASP A 53 16.19 9.95 25.58
N ILE A 54 15.55 9.00 24.90
CA ILE A 54 15.26 7.68 25.44
C ILE A 54 16.50 6.78 25.44
N VAL A 55 17.25 6.73 24.33
CA VAL A 55 18.38 5.81 24.14
C VAL A 55 19.60 6.19 24.97
N GLU A 56 19.84 7.48 25.15
CA GLU A 56 20.97 8.01 25.92
C GLU A 56 20.68 8.08 27.43
N SER A 57 19.43 7.85 27.84
CA SER A 57 19.06 7.82 29.26
C SER A 57 19.56 6.55 29.95
N GLU A 58 20.19 6.71 31.11
CA GLU A 58 20.73 5.59 31.90
C GLU A 58 19.64 4.65 32.43
N THR A 59 18.43 5.18 32.66
CA THR A 59 17.30 4.40 33.16
C THR A 59 15.98 4.77 32.50
N TRP A 60 15.04 3.84 32.46
CA TRP A 60 13.66 4.08 32.00
C TRP A 60 12.95 5.21 32.76
N LYS A 61 13.27 5.38 34.06
CA LYS A 61 12.69 6.46 34.87
C LYS A 61 13.21 7.83 34.43
N ASP A 62 14.50 7.91 34.12
CA ASP A 62 15.13 9.12 33.60
C ASP A 62 14.57 9.48 32.22
N ALA A 63 14.50 8.51 31.30
CA ALA A 63 13.88 8.68 29.98
C ALA A 63 12.44 9.20 30.09
N LEU A 64 11.62 8.58 30.97
CA LEU A 64 10.24 8.99 31.17
C LEU A 64 10.15 10.40 31.79
N SER A 65 11.04 10.73 32.73
CA SER A 65 11.12 12.07 33.32
C SER A 65 11.40 13.14 32.26
N LYS A 66 12.40 12.91 31.39
CA LYS A 66 12.75 13.79 30.27
C LYS A 66 11.56 13.98 29.31
N MET A 67 10.81 12.92 29.00
CA MET A 67 9.63 13.01 28.13
C MET A 67 8.41 13.68 28.79
N LEU A 68 8.31 13.65 30.12
CA LEU A 68 7.19 14.28 30.85
C LEU A 68 7.47 15.76 31.17
N HIS A 69 8.74 16.14 31.28
CA HIS A 69 9.17 17.49 31.64
C HIS A 69 10.21 18.01 30.64
N ASP A 70 9.82 18.14 29.38
CA ASP A 70 10.69 18.70 28.35
C ASP A 70 10.70 20.23 28.45
N ASN A 71 11.86 20.77 28.85
CA ASN A 71 12.10 22.21 29.01
C ASN A 71 12.90 22.82 27.85
N TYR A 72 13.38 21.99 26.93
CA TYR A 72 14.31 22.40 25.87
C TYR A 72 13.55 22.76 24.59
N THR A 73 12.52 21.99 24.25
CA THR A 73 11.80 22.15 22.98
C THR A 73 10.98 23.45 22.89
N GLU A 74 10.38 23.91 23.99
CA GLU A 74 9.57 25.15 24.04
C GLU A 74 10.01 26.09 25.18
N HIS A 75 11.31 26.31 25.38
CA HIS A 75 11.75 27.22 26.44
C HIS A 75 11.09 28.60 26.31
N PRO A 76 10.48 29.16 27.38
CA PRO A 76 10.61 28.79 28.81
C PRO A 76 9.55 27.82 29.35
N LYS A 77 8.67 27.27 28.51
CA LYS A 77 7.60 26.37 28.94
C LYS A 77 8.10 24.93 29.05
N THR A 78 7.71 24.27 30.13
CA THR A 78 7.78 22.81 30.25
C THR A 78 6.60 22.19 29.52
N ILE A 79 6.88 21.24 28.62
CA ILE A 79 5.86 20.51 27.89
C ILE A 79 5.92 19.01 28.19
N ILE A 80 4.77 18.36 28.04
CA ILE A 80 4.69 16.90 28.04
C ILE A 80 4.84 16.44 26.59
N THR A 81 5.99 15.84 26.26
CA THR A 81 6.36 15.40 24.91
C THR A 81 5.29 14.51 24.28
N PHE A 82 4.73 13.57 25.05
CA PHE A 82 3.67 12.67 24.58
C PHE A 82 2.40 13.37 24.08
N ARG A 83 2.13 14.60 24.53
CA ARG A 83 0.92 15.37 24.16
C ARG A 83 1.14 16.30 22.98
N ARG A 84 2.40 16.63 22.63
CA ARG A 84 2.71 17.74 21.73
C ARG A 84 2.81 17.34 20.25
N ILE A 85 3.41 16.19 19.93
CA ILE A 85 3.69 15.76 18.54
C ILE A 85 3.09 14.39 18.22
N ASN A 86 1.78 14.22 18.44
CA ASN A 86 1.01 13.00 18.12
C ASN A 86 1.74 11.66 18.39
N ILE A 87 2.64 11.62 19.39
CA ILE A 87 3.62 10.54 19.54
C ILE A 87 2.90 9.25 19.94
N VAL A 88 1.89 9.39 20.81
CA VAL A 88 1.06 8.27 21.27
C VAL A 88 0.25 7.69 20.10
N GLN A 89 -0.36 8.55 19.29
CA GLN A 89 -1.13 8.16 18.11
C GLN A 89 -0.22 7.45 17.10
N GLY A 90 0.95 8.02 16.83
CA GLY A 90 1.96 7.43 15.97
C GLY A 90 2.40 6.06 16.47
N LEU A 91 2.77 5.94 17.75
CA LEU A 91 3.21 4.67 18.34
C LEU A 91 2.13 3.60 18.24
N PHE A 92 0.88 3.94 18.56
CA PHE A 92 -0.24 3.01 18.50
C PHE A 92 -0.48 2.49 17.07
N ILE A 93 -0.55 3.40 16.09
CA ILE A 93 -0.80 3.06 14.69
C ILE A 93 0.34 2.23 14.10
N HIS A 94 1.60 2.57 14.41
CA HIS A 94 2.75 1.79 13.94
C HIS A 94 2.80 0.41 14.58
N SER A 95 2.54 0.31 15.89
CA SER A 95 2.47 -0.98 16.60
C SER A 95 1.36 -1.86 16.03
N PHE A 96 0.20 -1.27 15.75
CA PHE A 96 -0.92 -1.94 15.09
C PHE A 96 -0.55 -2.42 13.68
N GLY A 97 0.14 -1.59 12.89
CA GLY A 97 0.65 -1.98 11.57
C GLY A 97 1.60 -3.17 11.62
N ILE A 98 2.53 -3.21 12.57
CA ILE A 98 3.45 -4.33 12.78
C ILE A 98 2.68 -5.61 13.15
N ALA A 99 1.69 -5.49 14.04
CA ALA A 99 0.83 -6.62 14.43
C ALA A 99 0.05 -7.17 13.23
N ILE A 100 -0.46 -6.31 12.35
CA ILE A 100 -1.15 -6.74 11.12
C ILE A 100 -0.19 -7.45 10.16
N LEU A 101 1.02 -6.92 9.96
CA LEU A 101 2.01 -7.58 9.10
C LEU A 101 2.43 -8.95 9.64
N PHE A 102 2.59 -9.06 10.97
CA PHE A 102 2.77 -10.34 11.64
C PHE A 102 1.59 -11.29 11.34
N ALA A 103 0.36 -10.81 11.48
CA ALA A 103 -0.83 -11.61 11.20
C ALA A 103 -0.89 -12.05 9.72
N ILE A 104 -0.59 -11.15 8.76
CA ILE A 104 -0.47 -11.48 7.33
C ILE A 104 0.52 -12.60 7.11
N THR A 105 1.74 -12.45 7.62
CA THR A 105 2.79 -13.45 7.38
C THR A 105 2.42 -14.80 7.99
N ALA A 106 1.90 -14.81 9.22
CA ALA A 106 1.43 -16.02 9.90
C ALA A 106 0.29 -16.72 9.14
N ASP A 107 -0.66 -15.95 8.63
CA ASP A 107 -1.85 -16.42 7.92
C ASP A 107 -1.53 -16.91 6.50
N PHE A 108 -0.61 -16.28 5.77
CA PHE A 108 -0.23 -16.74 4.42
C PHE A 108 0.54 -18.08 4.42
N ASN A 109 1.26 -18.39 5.49
CA ASN A 109 2.04 -19.63 5.61
C ASN A 109 1.41 -20.65 6.57
N ASP A 110 0.19 -20.41 7.05
CA ASP A 110 -0.52 -21.22 8.05
C ASP A 110 0.38 -21.60 9.25
N SER A 111 1.26 -20.70 9.66
CA SER A 111 2.27 -21.00 10.69
C SER A 111 2.73 -19.75 11.43
N MET A 112 2.60 -19.78 12.75
CA MET A 112 3.07 -18.73 13.65
C MET A 112 4.59 -18.46 13.51
N THR A 113 5.36 -19.48 13.14
CA THR A 113 6.82 -19.36 12.95
C THR A 113 7.17 -18.32 11.89
N SER A 114 6.37 -18.17 10.83
CA SER A 114 6.61 -17.17 9.79
C SER A 114 6.43 -15.74 10.29
N GLY A 115 5.47 -15.51 11.19
CA GLY A 115 5.31 -14.24 11.89
C GLY A 115 6.51 -13.92 12.78
N ILE A 116 7.04 -14.92 13.49
CA ILE A 116 8.24 -14.75 14.33
C ILE A 116 9.46 -14.40 13.46
N HIS A 117 9.64 -15.08 12.32
CA HIS A 117 10.69 -14.71 11.37
C HIS A 117 10.51 -13.28 10.85
N PHE A 118 9.28 -12.88 10.51
CA PHE A 118 8.98 -11.49 10.14
C PHE A 118 9.37 -10.52 11.26
N LEU A 119 9.05 -10.82 12.52
CA LEU A 119 9.40 -9.97 13.65
C LEU A 119 10.93 -9.90 13.85
N GLY A 120 11.63 -11.03 13.73
CA GLY A 120 13.09 -11.08 13.78
C GLY A 120 13.73 -10.24 12.66
N LEU A 121 13.19 -10.33 11.45
CA LEU A 121 13.61 -9.49 10.33
C LEU A 121 13.29 -8.02 10.53
N PHE A 122 12.12 -7.73 11.06
CA PHE A 122 11.72 -6.38 11.41
C PHE A 122 12.73 -5.82 12.42
N ILE A 123 13.04 -6.51 13.51
CA ILE A 123 13.98 -6.04 14.54
C ILE A 123 15.41 -5.96 14.00
N SER A 124 15.89 -6.94 13.23
CA SER A 124 17.26 -6.94 12.69
C SER A 124 17.58 -5.73 11.80
N ASN A 125 16.57 -5.18 11.10
CA ASN A 125 16.73 -4.01 10.24
C ASN A 125 16.44 -2.69 10.99
N PHE A 126 16.55 -2.65 12.32
CA PHE A 126 16.15 -1.48 13.11
C PHE A 126 16.86 -0.19 12.70
N GLN A 127 18.19 -0.20 12.57
CA GLN A 127 18.97 1.00 12.19
C GLN A 127 18.58 1.52 10.79
N HIS A 128 18.54 0.64 9.80
CA HIS A 128 18.14 1.00 8.43
C HIS A 128 16.70 1.52 8.36
N LYS A 129 15.80 1.02 9.20
CA LYS A 129 14.41 1.51 9.31
C LYS A 129 14.30 2.84 10.03
N LEU A 130 15.07 3.05 11.09
CA LEU A 130 15.08 4.29 11.86
C LEU A 130 15.42 5.44 10.90
N ILE A 131 16.54 5.29 10.19
CA ILE A 131 17.01 6.29 9.23
C ILE A 131 16.01 6.51 8.08
N SER A 132 15.41 5.44 7.54
CA SER A 132 14.47 5.57 6.43
C SER A 132 13.07 6.04 6.78
N ARG A 133 12.63 5.91 8.05
CA ARG A 133 11.26 6.20 8.45
C ARG A 133 11.08 7.44 9.30
N ILE A 134 12.12 7.99 9.92
CA ILE A 134 11.97 9.19 10.76
C ILE A 134 11.35 10.36 9.97
N SER A 135 11.82 10.59 8.74
CA SER A 135 11.26 11.61 7.86
C SER A 135 9.83 11.30 7.42
N ALA A 136 9.46 10.02 7.40
CA ALA A 136 8.15 9.56 7.00
C ALA A 136 7.15 9.52 8.17
N LEU A 137 7.57 9.50 9.44
CA LEU A 137 6.70 9.36 10.62
C LEU A 137 5.45 10.27 10.63
N PRO A 138 5.56 11.60 10.37
CA PRO A 138 4.41 12.51 10.45
C PRO A 138 3.46 12.41 9.23
N LEU A 139 3.80 11.63 8.21
CA LEU A 139 3.02 11.54 7.00
C LEU A 139 1.67 10.84 7.23
N ARG A 140 0.61 11.40 6.64
CA ARG A 140 -0.77 10.89 6.70
C ARG A 140 -0.89 9.45 6.17
N GLU A 141 -0.01 9.11 5.25
CA GLU A 141 0.27 7.78 4.69
C GLU A 141 0.40 6.71 5.79
N ASN A 142 1.08 7.02 6.90
CA ASN A 142 1.31 6.08 7.99
C ASN A 142 0.03 5.77 8.77
N PHE A 143 -0.94 6.68 8.77
CA PHE A 143 -2.24 6.47 9.39
C PHE A 143 -3.10 5.52 8.54
N ALA A 144 -3.00 5.60 7.21
CA ALA A 144 -3.76 4.75 6.30
C ALA A 144 -3.14 3.36 6.08
N THR A 145 -1.81 3.23 6.07
CA THR A 145 -1.13 1.98 5.69
C THR A 145 -1.53 0.73 6.50
N PRO A 146 -1.68 0.76 7.85
CA PRO A 146 -2.17 -0.41 8.59
C PRO A 146 -3.57 -0.83 8.15
N SER A 147 -4.47 0.12 7.91
CA SER A 147 -5.83 -0.18 7.46
C SER A 147 -5.82 -0.81 6.06
N ILE A 148 -4.94 -0.37 5.16
CA ILE A 148 -4.76 -0.98 3.84
C ILE A 148 -4.27 -2.42 3.99
N TRP A 149 -3.32 -2.72 4.86
CA TRP A 149 -2.88 -4.10 5.09
C TRP A 149 -3.97 -4.97 5.72
N CYS A 150 -4.76 -4.41 6.64
CA CYS A 150 -5.92 -5.09 7.20
C CYS A 150 -6.97 -5.44 6.13
N SER A 151 -7.15 -4.57 5.13
CA SER A 151 -8.03 -4.84 3.98
C SER A 151 -7.58 -6.05 3.17
N ILE A 152 -6.27 -6.31 3.05
CA ILE A 152 -5.73 -7.47 2.33
C ILE A 152 -6.08 -8.78 3.06
N LEU A 153 -5.91 -8.80 4.39
CA LEU A 153 -6.34 -9.93 5.23
C LEU A 153 -7.84 -10.17 5.09
N ALA A 154 -8.64 -9.11 5.14
CA ALA A 154 -10.08 -9.22 5.03
C ALA A 154 -10.53 -9.77 3.67
N ILE A 155 -9.90 -9.33 2.57
CA ILE A 155 -10.16 -9.89 1.24
C ILE A 155 -9.83 -11.38 1.20
N LYS A 156 -8.67 -11.81 1.71
CA LYS A 156 -8.32 -13.23 1.79
C LYS A 156 -9.35 -14.01 2.63
N GLY A 157 -9.76 -13.46 3.77
CA GLY A 157 -10.78 -14.04 4.65
C GLY A 157 -12.11 -14.27 3.94
N ILE A 158 -12.61 -13.26 3.22
CA ILE A 158 -13.84 -13.35 2.40
C ILE A 158 -13.70 -14.41 1.31
N LEU A 159 -12.57 -14.43 0.58
CA LEU A 159 -12.32 -15.41 -0.47
C LEU A 159 -12.21 -16.86 0.06
N SER A 160 -11.77 -17.03 1.31
CA SER A 160 -11.67 -18.34 1.97
C SER A 160 -12.99 -18.82 2.60
N LEU A 161 -14.06 -18.02 2.53
CA LEU A 161 -15.40 -18.28 3.10
C LEU A 161 -15.42 -18.58 4.62
N ASN A 162 -14.34 -18.31 5.35
CA ASN A 162 -14.29 -18.54 6.79
C ASN A 162 -14.83 -17.32 7.55
N ASN A 163 -16.02 -17.41 8.14
CA ASN A 163 -16.63 -16.34 8.95
C ASN A 163 -16.81 -15.01 8.18
N GLU A 164 -17.43 -15.11 6.99
CA GLU A 164 -17.58 -14.04 5.99
C GLU A 164 -18.00 -12.68 6.59
N ARG A 165 -19.02 -12.66 7.46
CA ARG A 165 -19.53 -11.41 8.05
C ARG A 165 -18.45 -10.59 8.76
N LYS A 166 -17.60 -11.24 9.56
CA LYS A 166 -16.54 -10.54 10.31
C LYS A 166 -15.56 -9.88 9.36
N TRP A 167 -15.14 -10.57 8.31
CA TRP A 167 -14.22 -10.04 7.32
C TRP A 167 -14.84 -8.91 6.49
N CYS A 168 -16.14 -9.00 6.18
CA CYS A 168 -16.84 -7.90 5.51
C CYS A 168 -16.86 -6.62 6.36
N TYR A 169 -17.10 -6.73 7.68
CA TYR A 169 -17.03 -5.59 8.59
C TYR A 169 -15.60 -5.01 8.68
N ILE A 170 -14.59 -5.88 8.80
CA ILE A 170 -13.18 -5.44 8.84
C ILE A 170 -12.82 -4.73 7.53
N LEU A 171 -13.20 -5.29 6.38
CA LEU A 171 -12.97 -4.67 5.07
C LEU A 171 -13.61 -3.29 4.98
N PHE A 172 -14.88 -3.18 5.37
CA PHE A 172 -15.62 -1.93 5.38
C PHE A 172 -14.96 -0.84 6.25
N LEU A 173 -14.67 -1.16 7.52
CA LEU A 173 -14.05 -0.24 8.46
C LEU A 173 -12.64 0.17 8.00
N SER A 174 -11.87 -0.78 7.48
CA SER A 174 -10.52 -0.52 6.99
C SER A 174 -10.50 0.47 5.83
N HIS A 175 -11.46 0.37 4.91
CA HIS A 175 -11.55 1.30 3.78
C HIS A 175 -12.04 2.68 4.19
N ILE A 176 -13.02 2.78 5.08
CA ILE A 176 -13.43 4.07 5.65
C ILE A 176 -12.24 4.77 6.30
N TRP A 177 -11.51 4.07 7.16
CA TRP A 177 -10.33 4.63 7.84
C TRP A 177 -9.27 5.09 6.84
N SER A 178 -8.97 4.28 5.82
CA SER A 178 -7.97 4.63 4.81
C SER A 178 -8.36 5.88 4.01
N LEU A 179 -9.64 6.02 3.64
CA LEU A 179 -10.17 7.15 2.86
C LEU A 179 -10.22 8.44 3.68
N LEU A 180 -10.49 8.34 4.98
CA LEU A 180 -10.44 9.49 5.90
C LEU A 180 -9.01 9.93 6.21
N SER A 181 -8.08 8.97 6.32
CA SER A 181 -6.71 9.24 6.75
C SER A 181 -5.81 9.74 5.63
N TRP A 182 -6.01 9.29 4.39
CA TRP A 182 -5.09 9.59 3.29
C TRP A 182 -5.78 9.75 1.93
N GLN A 183 -5.50 10.87 1.26
CA GLN A 183 -6.14 11.26 0.00
C GLN A 183 -5.83 10.31 -1.18
N PHE A 184 -4.65 9.68 -1.20
CA PHE A 184 -4.27 8.75 -2.27
C PHE A 184 -4.74 7.31 -2.01
N SER A 185 -5.44 7.04 -0.90
CA SER A 185 -6.07 5.73 -0.66
C SER A 185 -7.03 5.33 -1.78
N ILE A 186 -7.62 6.30 -2.48
CA ILE A 186 -8.46 6.05 -3.68
C ILE A 186 -7.70 5.24 -4.75
N HIS A 187 -6.40 5.50 -4.93
CA HIS A 187 -5.57 4.83 -5.94
C HIS A 187 -5.27 3.40 -5.49
N VAL A 188 -4.91 3.22 -4.22
CA VAL A 188 -4.64 1.89 -3.67
C VAL A 188 -5.89 1.01 -3.72
N ILE A 189 -7.06 1.53 -3.33
CA ILE A 189 -8.32 0.78 -3.39
C ILE A 189 -8.69 0.47 -4.84
N SER A 190 -8.51 1.40 -5.78
CA SER A 190 -8.71 1.16 -7.22
C SER A 190 -7.83 0.03 -7.75
N THR A 191 -6.55 -0.01 -7.37
CA THR A 191 -5.67 -1.13 -7.78
C THR A 191 -6.12 -2.46 -7.20
N GLN A 192 -6.57 -2.51 -5.93
CA GLN A 192 -7.14 -3.72 -5.35
C GLN A 192 -8.40 -4.18 -6.10
N ILE A 193 -9.29 -3.26 -6.46
CA ILE A 193 -10.49 -3.58 -7.27
C ILE A 193 -10.06 -4.13 -8.63
N ALA A 194 -9.10 -3.49 -9.30
CA ALA A 194 -8.60 -3.94 -10.59
C ALA A 194 -7.99 -5.36 -10.51
N CYS A 195 -7.23 -5.67 -9.45
CA CYS A 195 -6.70 -7.01 -9.22
C CYS A 195 -7.81 -8.05 -9.03
N ILE A 196 -8.81 -7.78 -8.18
CA ILE A 196 -9.92 -8.71 -7.96
C ILE A 196 -10.79 -8.85 -9.21
N PHE A 197 -10.98 -7.76 -9.96
CA PHE A 197 -11.69 -7.78 -11.23
C PHE A 197 -10.97 -8.63 -12.27
N ALA A 198 -9.63 -8.54 -12.35
CA ALA A 198 -8.84 -9.43 -13.20
C ALA A 198 -9.04 -10.91 -12.82
N LEU A 199 -9.06 -11.24 -11.53
CA LEU A 199 -9.38 -12.59 -11.06
C LEU A 199 -10.80 -13.03 -11.46
N ASN A 200 -11.76 -12.12 -11.48
CA ASN A 200 -13.13 -12.38 -11.94
C ASN A 200 -13.21 -12.57 -13.47
N ILE A 201 -12.49 -11.78 -14.27
CA ILE A 201 -12.39 -11.99 -15.74
C ILE A 201 -11.71 -13.34 -16.05
N LEU A 202 -10.73 -13.75 -15.24
CA LEU A 202 -10.08 -15.06 -15.40
C LEU A 202 -10.97 -16.24 -14.98
N GLY A 203 -12.16 -16.01 -14.41
CA GLY A 203 -13.06 -17.06 -13.92
C GLY A 203 -12.59 -17.73 -12.62
N LEU A 204 -11.68 -17.09 -11.87
CA LEU A 204 -11.19 -17.60 -10.58
C LEU A 204 -12.13 -17.27 -9.42
N ILE A 205 -12.92 -16.20 -9.56
CA ILE A 205 -13.86 -15.67 -8.57
C ILE A 205 -15.23 -15.53 -9.21
N SER A 206 -16.29 -15.98 -8.53
CA SER A 206 -17.67 -15.85 -9.00
C SER A 206 -18.13 -14.39 -9.08
N ASN A 207 -19.04 -14.10 -10.01
CA ASN A 207 -19.63 -12.76 -10.15
C ASN A 207 -20.37 -12.31 -8.87
N SER A 208 -21.03 -13.23 -8.16
CA SER A 208 -21.72 -12.93 -6.90
C SER A 208 -20.77 -12.48 -5.79
N LEU A 209 -19.66 -13.20 -5.60
CA LEU A 209 -18.64 -12.87 -4.61
C LEU A 209 -17.96 -11.55 -4.95
N PHE A 210 -17.64 -11.33 -6.23
CA PHE A 210 -17.06 -10.08 -6.68
C PHE A 210 -18.00 -8.88 -6.47
N ARG A 211 -19.29 -9.00 -6.86
CA ARG A 211 -20.33 -7.99 -6.61
C ARG A 211 -20.43 -7.68 -5.11
N HIS A 212 -20.40 -8.71 -4.26
CA HIS A 212 -20.46 -8.53 -2.80
C HIS A 212 -19.28 -7.67 -2.28
N ILE A 213 -18.05 -8.01 -2.67
CA ILE A 213 -16.86 -7.23 -2.29
C ILE A 213 -16.93 -5.80 -2.83
N LEU A 214 -17.37 -5.63 -4.09
CA LEU A 214 -17.51 -4.32 -4.72
C LEU A 214 -18.55 -3.46 -4.01
N ASN A 215 -19.67 -4.03 -3.58
CA ASN A 215 -20.70 -3.34 -2.80
C ASN A 215 -20.19 -2.85 -1.45
N ILE A 216 -19.38 -3.65 -0.74
CA ILE A 216 -18.75 -3.23 0.53
C ILE A 216 -17.84 -2.02 0.31
N LYS A 217 -17.01 -2.06 -0.73
CA LYS A 217 -16.10 -0.94 -1.09
C LYS A 217 -16.89 0.30 -1.52
N SER A 218 -18.00 0.13 -2.25
CA SER A 218 -18.90 1.22 -2.66
C SER A 218 -19.55 1.88 -1.46
N LEU A 219 -20.03 1.09 -0.49
CA LEU A 219 -20.60 1.59 0.76
C LEU A 219 -19.53 2.34 1.59
N ALA A 220 -18.30 1.82 1.67
CA ALA A 220 -17.21 2.49 2.36
C ALA A 220 -16.89 3.86 1.74
N LEU A 221 -16.87 3.95 0.41
CA LEU A 221 -16.70 5.22 -0.30
C LEU A 221 -17.85 6.19 -0.02
N PHE A 222 -19.10 5.72 -0.06
CA PHE A 222 -20.26 6.55 0.25
C PHE A 222 -20.20 7.09 1.69
N VAL A 223 -19.99 6.21 2.68
CA VAL A 223 -19.93 6.59 4.10
C VAL A 223 -18.75 7.54 4.37
N SER A 224 -17.57 7.27 3.81
CA SER A 224 -16.43 8.18 3.96
C SER A 224 -16.71 9.55 3.35
N THR A 225 -17.37 9.61 2.19
CA THR A 225 -17.77 10.86 1.54
C THR A 225 -18.79 11.62 2.37
N ALA A 226 -19.77 10.92 2.97
CA ALA A 226 -20.73 11.54 3.89
C ALA A 226 -20.06 12.09 5.15
N LEU A 227 -19.13 11.34 5.75
CA LEU A 227 -18.35 11.78 6.92
C LEU A 227 -17.47 13.01 6.61
N MET A 228 -16.99 13.13 5.38
CA MET A 228 -16.22 14.28 4.90
C MET A 228 -17.10 15.45 4.41
N LEU A 229 -18.42 15.37 4.57
CA LEU A 229 -19.38 16.40 4.12
C LEU A 229 -19.39 16.61 2.58
N PHE A 230 -19.39 15.50 1.84
CA PHE A 230 -19.52 15.46 0.37
C PHE A 230 -18.44 16.24 -0.40
N PRO A 231 -17.14 15.94 -0.20
CA PRO A 231 -16.10 16.55 -0.99
C PRO A 231 -16.23 16.14 -2.47
N LEU A 232 -16.22 17.13 -3.37
CA LEU A 232 -16.29 16.92 -4.82
C LEU A 232 -15.16 16.00 -5.32
N TYR A 233 -14.00 16.05 -4.67
CA TYR A 233 -12.84 15.20 -4.98
C TYR A 233 -13.21 13.71 -4.93
N ASN A 234 -13.89 13.22 -3.88
CA ASN A 234 -14.25 11.80 -3.80
C ASN A 234 -15.26 11.42 -4.88
N LEU A 235 -16.26 12.27 -5.13
CA LEU A 235 -17.30 12.02 -6.12
C LEU A 235 -16.74 11.96 -7.56
N THR A 236 -15.73 12.77 -7.84
CA THR A 236 -15.08 12.84 -9.16
C THR A 236 -13.79 12.01 -9.25
N SER A 237 -13.45 11.28 -8.19
CA SER A 237 -12.18 10.53 -8.09
C SER A 237 -12.09 9.35 -9.07
N LEU A 238 -10.86 8.92 -9.32
CA LEU A 238 -10.57 7.67 -10.02
C LEU A 238 -11.36 6.47 -9.46
N LEU A 239 -11.46 6.37 -8.13
CA LEU A 239 -12.13 5.25 -7.47
C LEU A 239 -13.62 5.20 -7.78
N THR A 240 -14.31 6.34 -7.75
CA THR A 240 -15.73 6.42 -8.13
C THR A 240 -15.93 6.00 -9.56
N ASN A 241 -15.06 6.46 -10.48
CA ASN A 241 -15.13 6.07 -11.88
C ASN A 241 -14.93 4.54 -12.06
N VAL A 242 -13.93 3.95 -11.41
CA VAL A 242 -13.70 2.49 -11.46
C VAL A 242 -14.92 1.73 -10.94
N ILE A 243 -15.46 2.12 -9.79
CA ILE A 243 -16.63 1.46 -9.17
C ILE A 243 -17.86 1.55 -10.09
N CYS A 244 -18.19 2.75 -10.60
CA CYS A 244 -19.32 2.95 -11.49
C CYS A 244 -19.18 2.13 -12.78
N SER A 245 -17.99 2.15 -13.39
CA SER A 245 -17.74 1.44 -14.65
C SER A 245 -17.88 -0.07 -14.51
N ILE A 246 -17.40 -0.63 -13.39
CA ILE A 246 -17.53 -2.05 -13.12
C ILE A 246 -18.99 -2.43 -12.80
N HIS A 247 -19.70 -1.65 -11.97
CA HIS A 247 -21.12 -1.91 -11.68
C HIS A 247 -21.98 -1.90 -12.95
N ILE A 248 -21.79 -0.91 -13.83
CA ILE A 248 -22.49 -0.84 -15.12
C ILE A 248 -22.18 -2.09 -15.96
N SER A 249 -20.91 -2.49 -16.04
CA SER A 249 -20.54 -3.68 -16.82
C SER A 249 -21.13 -4.98 -16.26
N LEU A 250 -21.18 -5.13 -14.94
CA LEU A 250 -21.78 -6.30 -14.27
C LEU A 250 -23.30 -6.34 -14.39
N TRP A 251 -23.93 -5.17 -14.48
CA TRP A 251 -25.37 -5.05 -14.68
C TRP A 251 -25.79 -5.35 -16.12
N VAL A 252 -25.01 -4.89 -17.12
CA VAL A 252 -25.28 -5.18 -18.54
C VAL A 252 -24.97 -6.63 -18.89
N VAL A 253 -23.82 -7.15 -18.43
CA VAL A 253 -23.41 -8.54 -18.65
C VAL A 253 -23.86 -9.37 -17.44
N ASN A 254 -25.18 -9.51 -17.27
CA ASN A 254 -25.75 -10.19 -16.11
C ASN A 254 -25.81 -11.71 -16.32
N ASP A 255 -24.68 -12.39 -16.14
CA ASP A 255 -24.61 -13.86 -16.12
C ASP A 255 -24.82 -14.37 -14.68
N GLU A 256 -26.07 -14.62 -14.29
CA GLU A 256 -26.40 -15.21 -12.97
C GLU A 256 -26.38 -16.76 -12.97
N GLY A 257 -25.85 -17.40 -14.01
CA GLY A 257 -25.77 -18.87 -14.13
C GLY A 257 -24.33 -19.40 -14.25
N ILE A 258 -24.05 -20.51 -13.55
CA ILE A 258 -22.77 -21.24 -13.60
C ILE A 258 -22.48 -21.79 -15.01
N GLU A 259 -23.50 -21.99 -15.84
CA GLU A 259 -23.40 -22.48 -17.22
C GLU A 259 -23.31 -21.36 -18.28
N ALA A 260 -23.43 -20.08 -17.89
CA ALA A 260 -23.41 -18.93 -18.79
C ALA A 260 -22.08 -18.16 -18.83
N ASP A 261 -21.13 -18.48 -17.94
CA ASP A 261 -19.83 -17.77 -17.80
C ASP A 261 -18.80 -18.19 -18.88
N ASN A 262 -19.24 -18.10 -20.13
CA ASN A 262 -18.41 -18.35 -21.29
C ASN A 262 -17.25 -17.35 -21.32
N PHE A 263 -16.10 -17.79 -21.84
CA PHE A 263 -14.93 -16.90 -22.02
C PHE A 263 -15.30 -15.60 -22.75
N HIS A 264 -16.25 -15.69 -23.69
CA HIS A 264 -16.76 -14.54 -24.42
C HIS A 264 -17.44 -13.49 -23.52
N SER A 265 -18.31 -13.88 -22.60
CA SER A 265 -18.99 -12.92 -21.72
C SER A 265 -18.02 -12.27 -20.73
N ARG A 266 -17.01 -13.02 -20.28
CA ARG A 266 -15.90 -12.50 -19.47
C ARG A 266 -15.07 -11.43 -20.19
N VAL A 267 -14.76 -11.65 -21.47
CA VAL A 267 -14.07 -10.67 -22.33
C VAL A 267 -14.97 -9.46 -22.59
N GLN A 268 -16.25 -9.68 -22.95
CA GLN A 268 -17.21 -8.60 -23.18
C GLN A 268 -17.33 -7.69 -21.95
N LYS A 269 -17.46 -8.27 -20.76
CA LYS A 269 -17.47 -7.53 -19.48
C LYS A 269 -16.24 -6.66 -19.33
N GLY A 270 -15.04 -7.22 -19.54
CA GLY A 270 -13.78 -6.46 -19.45
C GLY A 270 -13.70 -5.30 -20.44
N VAL A 271 -14.07 -5.55 -21.71
CA VAL A 271 -14.09 -4.51 -22.76
C VAL A 271 -15.10 -3.41 -22.41
N LEU A 272 -16.31 -3.79 -21.98
CA LEU A 272 -17.36 -2.85 -21.60
C LEU A 272 -16.92 -1.98 -20.42
N THR A 273 -16.28 -2.56 -19.39
CA THR A 273 -15.73 -1.78 -18.27
C THR A 273 -14.75 -0.71 -18.74
N VAL A 274 -13.85 -1.04 -19.67
CA VAL A 274 -12.86 -0.09 -20.19
C VAL A 274 -13.55 1.02 -20.99
N ILE A 275 -14.51 0.68 -21.85
CA ILE A 275 -15.27 1.67 -22.63
C ILE A 275 -16.00 2.64 -21.70
N VAL A 276 -16.74 2.11 -20.72
CA VAL A 276 -17.48 2.92 -19.74
C VAL A 276 -16.53 3.78 -18.90
N PHE A 277 -15.39 3.22 -18.48
CA PHE A 277 -14.38 3.96 -17.73
C PHE A 277 -13.82 5.15 -18.50
N VAL A 278 -13.46 4.96 -19.77
CA VAL A 278 -12.95 6.03 -20.64
C VAL A 278 -14.02 7.09 -20.87
N PHE A 279 -15.26 6.67 -21.14
CA PHE A 279 -16.38 7.59 -21.34
C PHE A 279 -16.67 8.42 -20.08
N ASN A 280 -16.79 7.78 -18.92
CA ASN A 280 -17.00 8.44 -17.64
C ASN A 280 -15.82 9.36 -17.29
N HIS A 281 -14.58 8.93 -17.53
CA HIS A 281 -13.40 9.76 -17.28
C HIS A 281 -13.43 11.03 -18.15
N PHE A 282 -13.82 10.90 -19.41
CA PHE A 282 -14.00 12.05 -20.30
C PHE A 282 -15.06 13.02 -19.77
N LEU A 283 -16.20 12.53 -19.29
CA LEU A 283 -17.25 13.36 -18.70
C LEU A 283 -16.80 14.04 -17.40
N ILE A 284 -16.15 13.30 -16.50
CA ILE A 284 -15.63 13.82 -15.23
C ILE A 284 -14.63 14.96 -15.48
N ASN A 285 -13.71 14.79 -16.43
CA ASN A 285 -12.72 15.80 -16.78
C ASN A 285 -13.33 17.11 -17.32
N ARG A 286 -14.62 17.14 -17.69
CA ARG A 286 -15.34 18.37 -18.04
C ARG A 286 -15.85 19.13 -16.81
N ILE A 287 -16.07 18.43 -15.70
CA ILE A 287 -16.62 18.99 -14.46
C ILE A 287 -15.49 19.38 -13.50
N SER A 288 -14.52 18.49 -13.31
CA SER A 288 -13.42 18.66 -12.36
C SER A 288 -12.17 17.94 -12.85
N ARG A 289 -10.99 18.47 -12.51
CA ARG A 289 -9.70 17.80 -12.73
C ARG A 289 -9.06 17.42 -11.38
N PRO A 290 -9.62 16.45 -10.65
CA PRO A 290 -9.14 16.11 -9.31
C PRO A 290 -7.72 15.53 -9.29
N ASP A 291 -7.30 14.85 -10.37
CA ASP A 291 -6.02 14.12 -10.46
C ASP A 291 -5.17 14.51 -11.68
N GLY A 292 -5.35 15.73 -12.21
CA GLY A 292 -4.65 16.18 -13.43
C GLY A 292 -3.13 16.02 -13.35
N HIS A 293 -2.54 16.34 -12.20
CA HIS A 293 -1.10 16.29 -11.97
C HIS A 293 -0.48 14.90 -12.13
N ILE A 294 -1.21 13.81 -11.83
CA ILE A 294 -0.68 12.45 -11.98
C ILE A 294 -0.53 12.10 -13.46
N PHE A 295 -1.56 12.39 -14.25
CA PHE A 295 -1.53 12.15 -15.69
C PHE A 295 -0.60 13.12 -16.40
N ASP A 296 -0.54 14.38 -15.97
CA ASP A 296 0.41 15.37 -16.49
C ASP A 296 1.85 14.91 -16.22
N MET A 297 2.16 14.43 -15.01
CA MET A 297 3.47 13.86 -14.69
C MET A 297 3.79 12.64 -15.56
N LEU A 298 2.83 11.73 -15.78
CA LEU A 298 3.01 10.56 -16.64
C LEU A 298 3.30 10.98 -18.10
N PHE A 299 2.53 11.93 -18.63
CA PHE A 299 2.70 12.41 -20.01
C PHE A 299 4.00 13.20 -20.19
N VAL A 300 4.41 14.01 -19.21
CA VAL A 300 5.71 14.72 -19.24
C VAL A 300 6.82 13.70 -19.29
N LYS A 301 6.74 12.66 -18.46
CA LYS A 301 7.74 11.58 -18.40
C LYS A 301 7.80 10.75 -19.69
N LEU A 302 6.69 10.62 -20.41
CA LEU A 302 6.63 9.96 -21.73
C LEU A 302 6.99 10.90 -22.89
N GLY A 303 7.29 12.18 -22.62
CA GLY A 303 7.57 13.19 -23.65
C GLY A 303 6.34 13.63 -24.46
N LEU A 304 5.14 13.35 -23.96
CA LEU A 304 3.86 13.62 -24.62
C LEU A 304 3.25 14.97 -24.22
N SER A 305 3.73 15.59 -23.14
CA SER A 305 3.26 16.90 -22.67
C SER A 305 4.43 17.79 -22.23
N LYS A 306 4.17 19.10 -22.13
CA LYS A 306 5.14 20.08 -21.64
C LYS A 306 5.22 20.03 -20.11
N GLU A 307 6.41 20.33 -19.60
CA GLU A 307 6.67 20.43 -18.17
C GLU A 307 5.82 21.53 -17.52
N THR A 308 5.09 21.15 -16.48
CA THR A 308 4.42 22.05 -15.54
C THR A 308 5.26 22.20 -14.27
N PHE A 309 5.00 23.23 -13.46
CA PHE A 309 5.68 23.43 -12.18
C PHE A 309 5.63 22.18 -11.28
N ASP A 310 4.47 21.54 -11.18
CA ASP A 310 4.33 20.31 -10.38
C ASP A 310 5.17 19.17 -10.96
N SER A 311 5.13 18.97 -12.28
CA SER A 311 5.94 17.92 -12.94
C SER A 311 7.44 18.15 -12.78
N LEU A 312 7.89 19.41 -12.70
CA LEU A 312 9.27 19.77 -12.44
C LEU A 312 9.70 19.40 -11.02
N ILE A 313 8.86 19.71 -10.01
CA ILE A 313 9.11 19.29 -8.62
C ILE A 313 9.31 17.78 -8.54
N TYR A 314 8.44 17.00 -9.18
CA TYR A 314 8.57 15.54 -9.18
C TYR A 314 9.80 15.07 -9.97
N SER A 315 10.14 15.72 -11.09
CA SER A 315 11.31 15.35 -11.91
C SER A 315 12.65 15.60 -11.20
N LEU A 316 12.69 16.49 -10.20
CA LEU A 316 13.86 16.69 -9.35
C LEU A 316 14.13 15.49 -8.42
N GLY A 317 13.07 14.77 -8.02
CA GLY A 317 13.17 13.57 -7.19
C GLY A 317 13.94 12.45 -7.90
N VAL A 318 14.91 11.86 -7.22
CA VAL A 318 15.74 10.77 -7.77
C VAL A 318 14.88 9.56 -8.12
N GLU A 319 13.81 9.33 -7.35
CA GLU A 319 12.83 8.27 -7.51
C GLU A 319 11.98 8.39 -8.79
N PHE A 320 11.86 9.58 -9.39
CA PHE A 320 11.09 9.79 -10.61
C PHE A 320 11.95 9.79 -11.88
N ARG A 321 13.28 9.71 -11.75
CA ARG A 321 14.18 9.55 -12.90
C ARG A 321 13.99 8.19 -13.55
N MET A 322 14.26 8.10 -14.86
CA MET A 322 14.35 6.80 -15.54
C MET A 322 15.49 5.99 -14.92
N LEU A 323 15.32 4.65 -14.89
CA LEU A 323 16.39 3.74 -14.46
C LEU A 323 17.64 3.99 -15.30
N ALA A 324 18.70 4.45 -14.66
CA ALA A 324 19.98 4.70 -15.31
C ALA A 324 20.65 3.39 -15.76
N GLY A 325 21.51 3.42 -16.77
CA GLY A 325 22.18 2.21 -17.29
C GLY A 325 22.90 1.40 -16.21
N PHE A 326 23.65 2.08 -15.32
CA PHE A 326 24.36 1.44 -14.20
C PHE A 326 23.43 0.69 -13.24
N MET A 327 22.17 1.13 -13.12
CA MET A 327 21.16 0.46 -12.30
C MET A 327 20.80 -0.91 -12.85
N PHE A 328 20.82 -1.11 -14.18
CA PHE A 328 20.63 -2.42 -14.79
C PHE A 328 21.84 -3.32 -14.58
N GLU A 329 23.04 -2.77 -14.62
CA GLU A 329 24.28 -3.50 -14.28
C GLU A 329 24.30 -3.94 -12.82
N MET A 330 23.81 -3.10 -11.90
CA MET A 330 23.60 -3.47 -10.50
C MET A 330 22.56 -4.58 -10.32
N ILE A 331 21.42 -4.53 -11.02
CA ILE A 331 20.45 -5.64 -10.95
C ILE A 331 21.05 -6.91 -11.56
N LYS A 332 21.86 -6.78 -12.62
CA LYS A 332 22.55 -7.90 -13.24
C LYS A 332 23.55 -8.54 -12.28
N SER A 333 24.31 -7.74 -11.53
CA SER A 333 25.29 -8.24 -10.56
C SER A 333 24.66 -8.94 -9.35
N THR A 334 23.38 -8.70 -9.08
CA THR A 334 22.66 -9.42 -8.00
C THR A 334 22.17 -10.81 -8.35
N ASN A 335 22.30 -11.24 -9.61
CA ASN A 335 21.75 -12.51 -10.11
C ASN A 335 20.24 -12.69 -9.89
N ILE A 336 19.50 -11.65 -9.48
CA ILE A 336 18.05 -11.71 -9.22
C ILE A 336 17.26 -12.09 -10.48
N PHE A 337 17.73 -11.71 -11.66
CA PHE A 337 17.09 -12.09 -12.92
C PHE A 337 16.96 -13.60 -13.09
N TYR A 338 17.92 -14.39 -12.58
CA TYR A 338 17.88 -15.86 -12.64
C TYR A 338 16.77 -16.46 -11.77
N TYR A 339 16.26 -15.73 -10.76
CA TYR A 339 15.15 -16.16 -9.91
C TYR A 339 13.80 -15.53 -10.33
N LEU A 340 13.84 -14.33 -10.90
CA LEU A 340 12.65 -13.64 -11.41
C LEU A 340 12.02 -14.38 -12.59
N ILE A 341 12.83 -14.83 -13.55
CA ILE A 341 12.31 -15.53 -14.74
C ILE A 341 11.60 -16.84 -14.35
N PRO A 342 12.20 -17.76 -13.56
CA PRO A 342 11.51 -18.97 -13.12
C PRO A 342 10.26 -18.71 -12.28
N SER A 343 10.26 -17.67 -11.44
CA SER A 343 9.08 -17.34 -10.63
C SER A 343 7.93 -16.82 -11.49
N ILE A 344 8.18 -15.95 -12.47
CA ILE A 344 7.18 -15.51 -13.45
C ILE A 344 6.64 -16.71 -14.25
N VAL A 345 7.53 -17.58 -14.74
CA VAL A 345 7.12 -18.79 -15.49
C VAL A 345 6.28 -19.72 -14.63
N THR A 346 6.62 -19.91 -13.36
CA THR A 346 5.86 -20.75 -12.43
C THR A 346 4.48 -20.16 -12.16
N VAL A 347 4.37 -18.84 -11.98
CA VAL A 347 3.09 -18.15 -11.79
C VAL A 347 2.22 -18.27 -13.04
N LEU A 348 2.78 -18.02 -14.22
CA LEU A 348 2.07 -18.17 -15.50
C LEU A 348 1.60 -19.61 -15.72
N PHE A 349 2.46 -20.60 -15.43
CA PHE A 349 2.10 -22.01 -15.51
C PHE A 349 0.96 -22.37 -14.56
N CYS A 350 0.99 -21.88 -13.31
CA CYS A 350 -0.10 -22.07 -12.36
C CYS A 350 -1.41 -21.42 -12.84
N ILE A 351 -1.35 -20.22 -13.40
CA ILE A 351 -2.53 -19.53 -13.97
C ILE A 351 -3.10 -20.33 -15.13
N ILE A 352 -2.27 -20.72 -16.10
CA ILE A 352 -2.68 -21.53 -17.26
C ILE A 352 -3.30 -22.84 -16.79
N LYS A 353 -2.65 -23.54 -15.84
CA LYS A 353 -3.16 -24.80 -15.29
C LYS A 353 -4.53 -24.64 -14.63
N VAL A 354 -4.74 -23.58 -13.85
CA VAL A 354 -6.02 -23.32 -13.18
C VAL A 354 -7.11 -22.91 -14.17
N VAL A 355 -6.76 -22.14 -15.20
CA VAL A 355 -7.71 -21.70 -16.24
C VAL A 355 -8.11 -22.86 -17.17
N TYR A 356 -7.18 -23.73 -17.57
CA TYR A 356 -7.42 -24.81 -18.54
C TYR A 356 -7.85 -26.15 -17.92
N LEU A 357 -7.58 -26.44 -16.65
CA LEU A 357 -8.06 -27.68 -16.00
C LEU A 357 -9.43 -27.53 -15.33
N LYS A 358 -10.01 -26.32 -15.33
CA LYS A 358 -11.39 -26.08 -14.86
C LYS A 358 -12.41 -26.00 -16.00
N SER A 359 -11.98 -25.90 -17.25
CA SER A 359 -12.79 -26.20 -18.44
C SER A 359 -12.74 -27.69 -18.71
#